data_AF-A0A9P0H1Q6-F1
#
_entry.id   AF-A0A9P0H1Q6-F1
#
_cell.length_a   1.000
_cell.length_b   1.000
_cell.length_c   1.000
_cell.angle_alpha   90.00
_cell.angle_beta   90.00
_cell.angle_gamma   90.00
#
_symmetry.space_group_name_H-M   'P 1'
#
loop_
_entity.id
_entity.type
_entity.pdbx_description
1 polymer ?
#
loop_
_entity_poly.entity_id
_entity_poly.type
_entity_poly.pdbx_seq_one_letter_code
_entity_poly.pdbx_strand_id
1 'polypeptide(L)' 'MAATSTISGAHNRLVAELDEKEFDVVETQSFANEVASAIAKLKEKDVRIVLGNFNETWARSIFCEAHK' A
#
# COMPACT_ATOMS: atom_id res chain seq x y z
N MET A 1 0.06 25.57 12.39
CA MET A 1 -0.87 24.98 11.41
C MET A 1 -0.09 23.93 10.63
N ALA A 2 -0.02 22.70 11.13
CA ALA A 2 0.78 21.64 10.52
C ALA A 2 -0.17 20.62 9.89
N ALA A 3 -0.33 20.68 8.57
CA ALA A 3 -0.90 19.60 7.80
C ALA A 3 0.13 18.46 7.79
N THR A 4 0.11 17.62 8.82
CA THR A 4 0.87 16.37 8.85
C THR A 4 0.10 15.37 7.99
N SER A 5 0.70 14.98 6.86
CA SER A 5 0.20 13.96 5.96
C SER A 5 -0.09 12.66 6.73
N THR A 6 -1.35 12.40 7.05
CA THR A 6 -1.79 11.29 7.91
C THR A 6 -1.43 9.92 7.35
N ILE A 7 -1.26 9.80 6.03
CA ILE A 7 -0.95 8.55 5.33
C ILE A 7 0.50 8.08 5.60
N SER A 8 1.48 8.99 5.62
CA SER A 8 2.88 8.61 5.88
C SER A 8 3.12 8.29 7.36
N GLY A 9 2.41 8.95 8.27
CA GLY A 9 2.48 8.66 9.71
C GLY A 9 1.96 7.26 10.04
N ALA A 10 0.82 6.85 9.44
CA ALA A 10 0.28 5.51 9.63
C ALA A 10 1.18 4.43 9.03
N HIS A 11 1.75 4.67 7.85
CA HIS A 11 2.71 3.75 7.22
C HIS A 11 3.96 3.55 8.08
N ASN A 12 4.60 4.64 8.53
CA ASN A 12 5.84 4.56 9.30
C ASN A 12 5.66 3.86 10.64
N ARG A 13 4.52 4.10 11.31
CA ARG A 13 4.19 3.40 12.55
C ARG A 13 3.93 1.91 12.31
N LEU A 14 3.19 1.56 11.26
CA LEU A 14 2.89 0.18 10.93
C LEU A 14 4.15 -0.62 10.61
N VAL A 15 5.09 -0.05 9.84
CA VAL A 15 6.37 -0.70 9.53
C VAL A 15 7.17 -0.98 10.81
N ALA A 16 7.22 -0.03 11.74
CA ALA A 16 7.91 -0.23 13.02
C ALA A 16 7.26 -1.34 13.86
N GLU A 17 5.92 -1.39 13.95
CA GLU A 17 5.20 -2.42 14.70
C GLU A 17 5.32 -3.82 14.05
N LEU A 18 5.49 -3.89 12.72
CA LEU A 18 5.71 -5.15 12.00
C LEU A 18 7.14 -5.66 12.21
N ASP A 19 8.13 -4.77 12.17
CA ASP A 19 9.54 -5.10 12.44
C ASP A 19 9.74 -5.65 13.86
N GLU A 20 9.10 -5.01 14.87
CA GLU A 20 9.10 -5.49 16.26
C GLU A 20 8.51 -6.91 16.42
N LYS A 21 7.66 -7.33 15.49
CA LYS A 21 6.99 -8.64 15.49
C LYS A 21 7.58 -9.62 14.49
N GLU A 22 8.76 -9.32 13.96
CA GLU A 22 9.50 -10.16 13.01
C GLU A 22 8.73 -10.42 11.70
N PHE A 23 7.87 -9.49 11.30
CA PHE A 23 7.25 -9.49 9.96
C PHE A 23 8.09 -8.70 8.98
N ASP A 24 8.41 -9.30 7.84
CA ASP A 24 9.14 -8.64 6.76
C ASP A 24 8.19 -7.90 5.80
N VAL A 25 8.48 -6.63 5.54
CA VAL A 25 7.74 -5.81 4.58
C VAL A 25 8.41 -5.94 3.22
N VAL A 26 7.96 -6.93 2.45
CA VAL A 26 8.55 -7.31 1.16
C VAL A 26 8.37 -6.27 0.05
N GLU A 27 7.34 -5.43 0.15
CA GLU A 27 7.12 -4.35 -0.80
C GLU A 27 6.21 -3.23 -0.27
N THR A 28 6.52 -1.99 -0.68
CA THR A 28 5.67 -0.82 -0.45
C THR A 28 5.38 -0.12 -1.78
N GLN A 29 4.10 0.13 -2.08
CA GLN A 29 3.67 0.87 -3.28
C GLN A 29 2.79 2.07 -2.89
N SER A 30 3.03 3.20 -3.55
CA SER A 30 2.24 4.43 -3.38
C SER A 30 1.58 4.81 -4.70
N PHE A 31 0.26 5.04 -4.66
CA PHE A 31 -0.58 5.29 -5.82
C PHE A 31 -0.79 6.80 -5.99
N ALA A 32 0.27 7.53 -6.34
CA ALA A 32 0.12 8.99 -6.51
C ALA A 32 -0.72 9.32 -7.76
N ASN A 33 -0.50 8.62 -8.88
CA ASN A 33 -1.19 8.90 -10.16
C ASN A 33 -1.48 7.65 -11.01
N GLU A 34 -0.91 6.47 -10.71
CA GLU A 34 -1.05 5.29 -11.55
C GLU A 34 -1.19 4.02 -10.69
N VAL A 35 -2.29 3.30 -10.87
CA VAL A 35 -2.59 2.06 -10.12
C VAL A 35 -2.02 0.83 -10.83
N ALA A 36 -2.11 0.79 -12.16
CA ALA A 36 -1.78 -0.38 -12.95
C ALA A 36 -0.33 -0.85 -12.75
N SER A 37 0.64 0.08 -12.81
CA SER A 37 2.06 -0.24 -12.65
C SER A 37 2.39 -0.75 -11.24
N ALA A 38 1.75 -0.20 -10.21
CA ALA A 38 1.93 -0.66 -8.83
C ALA A 38 1.32 -2.05 -8.61
N ILE A 39 0.13 -2.34 -9.15
CA ILE A 39 -0.50 -3.67 -9.07
C ILE A 39 0.32 -4.71 -9.86
N ALA A 40 0.86 -4.35 -11.02
CA ALA A 40 1.74 -5.24 -11.79
C ALA A 40 2.98 -5.65 -10.98
N LYS A 41 3.64 -4.71 -10.31
CA LYS A 41 4.80 -4.99 -9.44
C LYS A 41 4.46 -5.92 -8.27
N LEU A 42 3.28 -5.76 -7.66
CA LEU A 42 2.82 -6.64 -6.59
C LEU A 42 2.57 -8.07 -7.10
N LYS A 43 2.00 -8.21 -8.31
CA LYS A 43 1.82 -9.51 -8.98
C LYS A 43 3.15 -10.16 -9.35
N GLU A 44 4.09 -9.41 -9.90
CA GLU A 44 5.43 -9.89 -10.27
C GLU A 44 6.21 -10.45 -9.07
N LYS A 45 6.02 -9.86 -7.88
CA LYS A 45 6.66 -10.30 -6.63
C LYS A 45 5.92 -11.45 -5.91
N ASP A 46 4.84 -11.99 -6.47
CA ASP A 46 3.95 -13.00 -5.85
C ASP A 46 3.50 -12.63 -4.42
N VAL A 47 3.17 -11.36 -4.18
CA VAL A 47 2.70 -10.91 -2.87
C VAL A 47 1.25 -11.38 -2.63
N ARG A 48 1.00 -12.05 -1.50
CA ARG A 48 -0.33 -12.62 -1.16
C ARG A 48 -1.07 -11.90 -0.05
N ILE A 49 -0.37 -11.14 0.79
CA ILE A 49 -0.95 -10.36 1.88
C ILE A 49 -0.69 -8.89 1.57
N VAL A 50 -1.76 -8.09 1.45
CA VAL A 50 -1.69 -6.67 1.10
C VAL A 50 -2.42 -5.85 2.15
N LEU A 51 -1.74 -4.84 2.69
CA LEU A 51 -2.32 -3.86 3.62
C LEU A 51 -2.55 -2.54 2.86
N GLY A 52 -3.81 -2.29 2.49
CA GLY A 52 -4.20 -1.11 1.72
C GLY A 52 -4.63 0.07 2.60
N ASN A 53 -4.08 1.26 2.33
CA ASN A 53 -4.55 2.52 2.91
C ASN A 53 -4.95 3.49 1.80
N PHE A 54 -6.24 3.50 1.48
CA PHE A 54 -6.81 4.32 0.42
C PHE A 54 -8.29 4.61 0.68
N ASN A 55 -8.81 5.65 0.05
CA ASN A 55 -10.23 5.99 0.13
C ASN A 55 -11.08 5.15 -0.85
N GLU A 56 -12.40 5.30 -0.77
CA GLU A 56 -13.36 4.55 -1.58
C GLU A 56 -13.17 4.71 -3.11
N THR A 57 -12.80 5.91 -3.56
CA THR A 57 -12.56 6.19 -4.98
C THR A 57 -11.39 5.36 -5.50
N TRP A 58 -10.27 5.34 -4.77
CA TRP A 58 -9.11 4.53 -5.13
C TRP A 58 -9.36 3.03 -4.95
N ALA A 59 -10.16 2.63 -3.97
CA ALA A 59 -10.53 1.24 -3.77
C ALA A 59 -11.14 0.63 -5.04
N ARG A 60 -12.09 1.33 -5.67
CA ARG A 60 -12.70 0.89 -6.93
C ARG A 60 -11.66 0.67 -8.03
N SER A 61 -10.77 1.64 -8.23
CA SER A 61 -9.70 1.53 -9.24
C SER A 61 -8.75 0.36 -8.95
N ILE A 62 -8.33 0.20 -7.69
CA ILE A 62 -7.42 -0.87 -7.26
C ILE A 62 -8.03 -2.26 -7.49
N PHE A 63 -9.28 -2.47 -7.07
CA PHE A 63 -9.94 -3.77 -7.26
C PHE A 63 -10.20 -4.07 -8.74
N CYS A 64 -10.55 -3.07 -9.55
CA CYS A 64 -10.70 -3.25 -10.99
C CYS A 64 -9.36 -3.65 -11.67
N GLU A 65 -8.24 -3.02 -11.31
CA GLU A 65 -6.92 -3.37 -11.88
C GLU A 65 -6.41 -4.73 -11.36
N ALA A 66 -6.69 -5.07 -10.10
CA ALA A 66 -6.25 -6.34 -9.53
C ALA A 66 -6.92 -7.55 -10.18
N HIS A 67 -8.19 -7.43 -10.60
CA HIS A 67 -8.95 -8.52 -11.22
C HIS A 67 -8.51 -8.86 -12.65
N LYS A 68 -7.90 -7.91 -13.37
CA LYS A 68 -7.39 -8.13 -14.74
C LYS A 68 -6.23 -9.12 -14.75
#